data_AF-C3ZLF3-F1
#
_entry.id   AF-C3ZLF3-F1
#
_cell.length_a   1.000
_cell.length_b   1.000
_cell.length_c   1.000
_cell.angle_alpha   90.00
_cell.angle_beta   90.00
_cell.angle_gamma   90.00
#
_symmetry.space_group_name_H-M   'P 1'
#
loop_
_entity.id
_entity.type
_entity.pdbx_description
1 polymer ?
#
loop_
_entity_poly.entity_id
_entity_poly.type
_entity_poly.pdbx_seq_one_letter_code
_entity_poly.pdbx_strand_id
1 'polypeptide(L)'
;MKCKPGFKGFRGKCEASRVYKLSIRLKSRPFSDDLKKNQSTEYVALAAEVTDTVQDLFRISNISEVFQGATILGFRAGSVIADLKVHILQSAEEGQDEVIAAFSEALEYKNGTELDIDLNLFDVTDLDECSAPELNDCSEKASCTNTVGSFSCQCRGGYEDQSAAGGDSPGRVCVVPTGKSKAVWIAVACGVLLACIVVGVVVYKRKQQKSAEREAIIQGDKEAIIQEPFDETHPSPARSTPIQLGRMS
;
A
#
# COMPACT_ATOMS: atom_id res chain seq x y z
N MET A 1 -10.97 11.45 25.11
CA MET A 1 -9.94 11.22 24.07
C MET A 1 -10.11 9.81 23.53
N LYS A 2 -10.04 9.60 22.22
CA LYS A 2 -10.15 8.28 21.59
C LYS A 2 -8.76 7.90 21.05
N CYS A 3 -8.17 6.82 21.58
CA CYS A 3 -6.88 6.32 21.12
C CYS A 3 -7.04 5.32 19.98
N LYS A 4 -6.00 5.17 19.16
CA LYS A 4 -5.93 4.16 18.10
C LYS A 4 -5.72 2.76 18.71
N PRO A 5 -6.09 1.67 18.01
CA PRO A 5 -5.71 0.31 18.41
C PRO A 5 -4.22 0.17 18.74
N GLY A 6 -3.91 -0.63 19.76
CA GLY A 6 -2.56 -0.70 20.35
C GLY A 6 -2.20 0.43 21.33
N PHE A 7 -3.09 1.41 21.53
CA PHE A 7 -2.89 2.49 22.49
C PHE A 7 -4.10 2.65 23.43
N LYS A 8 -3.83 3.05 24.67
CA LYS A 8 -4.85 3.36 25.68
C LYS A 8 -4.61 4.74 26.28
N GLY A 9 -5.70 5.42 26.65
CA GLY A 9 -5.61 6.68 27.37
C GLY A 9 -5.03 6.45 28.76
N PHE A 10 -3.81 6.95 29.01
CA PHE A 10 -3.11 6.83 30.28
C PHE A 10 -2.44 8.17 30.60
N ARG A 11 -2.69 8.72 31.80
CA ARG A 11 -2.18 10.04 32.24
C ARG A 11 -2.45 11.18 31.25
N GLY A 12 -3.62 11.17 30.60
CA GLY A 12 -4.03 12.21 29.67
C GLY A 12 -3.41 12.13 28.26
N LYS A 13 -2.62 11.09 27.97
CA LYS A 13 -2.03 10.82 26.64
C LYS A 13 -2.42 9.43 26.15
N CYS A 14 -2.29 9.18 24.86
CA CYS A 14 -2.39 7.82 24.32
C CYS A 14 -1.03 7.16 24.48
N GLU A 15 -0.95 6.20 25.38
CA GLU A 15 0.25 5.41 25.63
C GLU A 15 0.10 4.04 25.00
N ALA A 16 1.20 3.49 24.52
CA ALA A 16 1.20 2.18 23.90
C ALA A 16 0.82 1.11 24.95
N SER A 17 -0.06 0.20 24.56
CA SER A 17 -0.66 -0.78 25.46
C SER A 17 -0.48 -2.18 24.92
N ARG A 18 -0.03 -3.10 25.78
CA ARG A 18 -0.25 -4.52 25.55
C ARG A 18 -1.71 -4.86 25.85
N VAL A 19 -2.32 -5.70 25.02
CA VAL A 19 -3.74 -6.06 25.15
C VAL A 19 -3.88 -7.56 25.30
N TYR A 20 -4.51 -7.99 26.40
CA TYR A 20 -4.88 -9.38 26.63
C TYR A 20 -6.40 -9.52 26.64
N LYS A 21 -6.88 -10.68 26.21
CA LYS A 21 -8.28 -11.08 26.30
C LYS A 21 -8.53 -11.80 27.62
N LEU A 22 -9.35 -11.22 28.49
CA LEU A 22 -9.88 -11.87 29.69
C LEU A 22 -11.30 -12.37 29.40
N SER A 23 -11.53 -13.67 29.54
CA SER A 23 -12.85 -14.29 29.46
C SER A 23 -13.28 -14.71 30.87
N ILE A 24 -14.45 -14.26 31.32
CA ILE A 24 -15.02 -14.64 32.63
C ILE A 24 -16.43 -15.20 32.46
N ARG A 25 -16.79 -16.22 33.24
CA ARG A 25 -18.16 -16.74 33.30
C ARG A 25 -18.93 -16.18 34.50
N LEU A 26 -20.17 -15.74 34.27
CA LEU A 26 -21.09 -15.31 35.32
C LEU A 26 -22.02 -16.47 35.72
N LYS A 27 -22.13 -16.76 37.02
CA LYS A 27 -22.94 -17.88 37.56
C LYS A 27 -24.44 -17.57 37.59
N SER A 28 -24.81 -16.34 37.92
CA SER A 28 -26.19 -15.97 38.29
C SER A 28 -27.01 -15.32 37.16
N ARG A 29 -26.52 -15.32 35.91
CA ARG A 29 -27.21 -14.63 34.79
C ARG A 29 -27.40 -15.50 33.55
N PRO A 30 -28.64 -15.65 33.05
CA PRO A 30 -28.90 -16.33 31.77
C PRO A 30 -28.48 -15.43 30.60
N PHE A 31 -28.04 -16.05 29.50
CA PHE A 31 -27.71 -15.31 28.29
C PHE A 31 -28.98 -14.95 27.52
N SER A 32 -29.18 -13.67 27.21
CA SER A 32 -30.31 -13.17 26.42
C SER A 32 -29.89 -12.82 24.98
N ASP A 33 -30.85 -12.73 24.06
CA ASP A 33 -30.59 -12.24 22.70
C ASP A 33 -30.23 -10.75 22.65
N ASP A 34 -30.60 -9.97 23.67
CA ASP A 34 -30.26 -8.55 23.75
C ASP A 34 -28.78 -8.35 24.10
N LEU A 35 -28.14 -9.32 24.77
CA LEU A 35 -26.68 -9.34 24.97
C LEU A 35 -25.88 -9.56 23.68
N LYS A 36 -26.52 -9.94 22.56
CA LYS A 36 -25.88 -9.95 21.24
C LYS A 36 -25.80 -8.56 20.61
N LYS A 37 -26.62 -7.62 21.09
CA LYS A 37 -26.77 -6.28 20.52
C LYS A 37 -26.03 -5.29 21.40
N ASN A 38 -24.88 -4.79 20.94
CA ASN A 38 -24.01 -3.88 21.70
C ASN A 38 -24.64 -2.52 22.09
N GLN A 39 -25.85 -2.22 21.61
CA GLN A 39 -26.62 -1.01 21.91
C GLN A 39 -27.88 -1.27 22.74
N SER A 40 -28.18 -2.54 23.08
CA SER A 40 -29.33 -2.82 23.93
C SER A 40 -29.10 -2.30 25.35
N THR A 41 -30.18 -1.95 26.04
CA THR A 41 -30.10 -1.50 27.44
C THR A 41 -29.47 -2.56 28.34
N GLU A 42 -29.79 -3.84 28.11
CA GLU A 42 -29.23 -4.96 28.87
C GLU A 42 -27.71 -5.11 28.63
N TYR A 43 -27.26 -5.03 27.38
CA TYR A 43 -25.83 -5.07 27.06
C TYR A 43 -25.08 -3.93 27.72
N VAL A 44 -25.58 -2.69 27.58
CA VAL A 44 -24.90 -1.50 28.11
C VAL A 44 -24.81 -1.55 29.63
N ALA A 45 -25.90 -1.96 30.31
CA ALA A 45 -25.92 -2.09 31.76
C ALA A 45 -24.93 -3.16 32.25
N LEU A 46 -24.97 -4.36 31.65
CA LEU A 46 -24.08 -5.44 32.05
C LEU A 46 -22.61 -5.14 31.69
N ALA A 47 -22.35 -4.52 30.54
CA ALA A 47 -21.01 -4.10 30.13
C ALA A 47 -20.39 -3.13 31.14
N ALA A 48 -21.16 -2.16 31.63
CA ALA A 48 -20.70 -1.24 32.66
C ALA A 48 -20.38 -1.98 33.98
N GLU A 49 -21.31 -2.80 34.47
CA GLU A 49 -21.15 -3.57 35.72
C GLU A 49 -19.92 -4.50 35.68
N VAL A 50 -19.74 -5.24 34.58
CA VAL A 50 -18.58 -6.13 34.40
C VAL A 50 -17.29 -5.33 34.29
N THR A 51 -17.29 -4.26 33.48
CA THR A 51 -16.09 -3.45 33.26
C THR A 51 -15.63 -2.80 34.57
N ASP A 52 -16.54 -2.21 35.34
CA ASP A 52 -16.22 -1.56 36.61
C ASP A 52 -15.68 -2.57 37.63
N THR A 53 -16.32 -3.73 37.74
CA THR A 53 -15.87 -4.82 38.62
C THR A 53 -14.44 -5.27 38.28
N VAL A 54 -14.16 -5.54 37.01
CA VAL A 54 -12.83 -6.00 36.56
C VAL A 54 -11.78 -4.91 36.75
N GLN A 55 -12.11 -3.65 36.46
CA GLN A 55 -11.19 -2.54 36.68
C GLN A 55 -10.84 -2.39 38.16
N ASP A 56 -11.80 -2.54 39.06
CA ASP A 56 -11.55 -2.45 40.50
C ASP A 56 -10.64 -3.57 41.00
N LEU A 57 -10.83 -4.80 40.50
CA LEU A 57 -9.97 -5.94 40.82
C LEU A 57 -8.51 -5.69 40.41
N PHE A 58 -8.27 -5.21 39.17
CA PHE A 58 -6.91 -4.90 38.74
C PHE A 58 -6.30 -3.69 39.45
N ARG A 59 -7.12 -2.69 39.85
CA ARG A 59 -6.63 -1.51 40.60
C ARG A 59 -6.16 -1.84 42.01
N ILE A 60 -6.62 -2.93 42.62
CA ILE A 60 -6.14 -3.40 43.93
C ILE A 60 -5.07 -4.49 43.82
N SER A 61 -4.75 -4.93 42.60
CA SER A 61 -3.75 -5.97 42.33
C SER A 61 -2.31 -5.40 42.32
N ASN A 62 -1.33 -6.30 42.26
CA ASN A 62 0.09 -5.97 42.17
C ASN A 62 0.48 -5.28 40.83
N ILE A 63 -0.34 -5.36 39.78
CA ILE A 63 -0.10 -4.69 38.49
C ILE A 63 -0.85 -3.35 38.36
N SER A 64 -1.40 -2.80 39.44
CA SER A 64 -2.22 -1.59 39.44
C SER A 64 -1.52 -0.36 38.82
N GLU A 65 -0.20 -0.23 38.99
CA GLU A 65 0.60 0.88 38.45
C GLU A 65 0.70 0.87 36.92
N VAL A 66 0.60 -0.32 36.32
CA VAL A 66 0.82 -0.56 34.88
C VAL A 66 -0.50 -0.87 34.17
N PHE A 67 -1.56 -1.17 34.92
CA PHE A 67 -2.90 -1.36 34.42
C PHE A 67 -3.49 -0.05 33.89
N GLN A 68 -3.84 -0.03 32.60
CA GLN A 68 -4.39 1.14 31.92
C GLN A 68 -5.92 1.11 31.80
N GLY A 69 -6.54 -0.04 32.06
CA GLY A 69 -8.00 -0.21 32.07
C GLY A 69 -8.48 -1.47 31.38
N ALA A 70 -9.78 -1.73 31.50
CA ALA A 70 -10.44 -2.84 30.82
C ALA A 70 -11.61 -2.33 29.97
N THR A 71 -11.96 -3.05 28.91
CA THR A 71 -13.13 -2.74 28.07
C THR A 71 -13.80 -4.02 27.58
N ILE A 72 -15.13 -4.06 27.62
CA ILE A 72 -15.90 -5.19 27.08
C ILE A 72 -15.64 -5.38 25.58
N LEU A 73 -15.41 -6.62 25.17
CA LEU A 73 -15.44 -7.07 23.77
C LEU A 73 -16.86 -7.50 23.39
N GLY A 74 -17.51 -8.25 24.26
CA GLY A 74 -18.87 -8.70 24.09
C GLY A 74 -19.24 -9.82 25.05
N PHE A 75 -20.44 -10.37 24.84
CA PHE A 75 -20.97 -11.48 25.60
C PHE A 75 -21.26 -12.67 24.69
N ARG A 76 -21.06 -13.88 25.19
CA ARG A 76 -21.39 -15.12 24.46
C ARG A 76 -22.13 -16.14 25.34
N ALA A 77 -22.84 -17.05 24.68
CA ALA A 77 -23.70 -18.04 25.33
C ALA A 77 -22.91 -19.18 25.99
N GLY A 78 -23.40 -19.66 27.13
CA GLY A 78 -22.78 -20.74 27.94
C GLY A 78 -22.85 -20.48 29.45
N SER A 79 -24.00 -20.00 29.97
CA SER A 79 -24.06 -18.91 30.98
C SER A 79 -23.45 -17.63 30.39
N VAL A 80 -23.72 -16.44 30.95
CA VAL A 80 -23.13 -15.22 30.35
C VAL A 80 -21.61 -15.27 30.50
N ILE A 81 -20.89 -15.47 29.39
CA ILE A 81 -19.43 -15.35 29.33
C ILE A 81 -19.13 -13.95 28.79
N ALA A 82 -18.41 -13.16 29.57
CA ALA A 82 -17.96 -11.83 29.19
C ALA A 82 -16.51 -11.91 28.71
N ASP A 83 -16.26 -11.43 27.50
CA ASP A 83 -14.92 -11.27 26.95
C ASP A 83 -14.52 -9.80 27.09
N LEU A 84 -13.33 -9.52 27.61
CA LEU A 84 -12.81 -8.18 27.86
C LEU A 84 -11.41 -8.01 27.27
N LYS A 85 -11.08 -6.80 26.83
CA LYS A 85 -9.71 -6.33 26.65
C LYS A 85 -9.18 -5.84 27.98
N VAL A 86 -8.01 -6.32 28.39
CA VAL A 86 -7.23 -5.82 29.52
C VAL A 86 -6.01 -5.10 28.93
N HIS A 87 -5.86 -3.81 29.24
CA HIS A 87 -4.76 -2.98 28.73
C HIS A 87 -3.69 -2.82 29.80
N ILE A 88 -2.47 -3.25 29.48
CA ILE A 88 -1.28 -3.10 30.31
C ILE A 88 -0.30 -2.15 29.60
N LEU A 89 0.37 -1.29 30.34
CA LEU A 89 1.38 -0.38 29.80
C LEU A 89 2.48 -1.18 29.10
N GLN A 90 2.75 -0.89 27.84
CA GLN A 90 3.69 -1.69 27.04
C GLN A 90 5.14 -1.66 27.59
N SER A 91 5.51 -0.63 28.35
CA SER A 91 6.87 -0.47 28.90
C SER A 91 7.14 -1.30 30.15
N ALA A 92 6.13 -1.91 30.75
CA ALA A 92 6.26 -2.48 32.08
C ALA A 92 6.67 -3.98 32.09
N GLU A 93 6.88 -4.55 30.90
CA GLU A 93 7.32 -5.91 30.67
C GLU A 93 6.37 -7.02 31.13
N GLU A 94 5.28 -6.74 31.84
CA GLU A 94 4.32 -7.76 32.27
C GLU A 94 3.66 -8.46 31.08
N GLY A 95 3.66 -9.79 31.19
CA GLY A 95 3.13 -10.75 30.25
C GLY A 95 1.70 -11.17 30.58
N GLN A 96 1.27 -12.23 29.91
CA GLN A 96 -0.01 -12.89 30.15
C GLN A 96 -0.07 -13.50 31.56
N ASP A 97 1.03 -14.08 32.04
CA ASP A 97 1.11 -14.79 33.33
C ASP A 97 0.90 -13.87 34.53
N GLU A 98 1.45 -12.65 34.48
CA GLU A 98 1.26 -11.64 35.52
C GLU A 98 -0.19 -11.15 35.58
N VAL A 99 -0.86 -11.01 34.42
CA VAL A 99 -2.28 -10.65 34.36
C VAL A 99 -3.15 -11.75 34.97
N ILE A 100 -2.81 -13.02 34.71
CA ILE A 100 -3.48 -14.17 35.32
C ILE A 100 -3.34 -14.11 36.85
N ALA A 101 -2.09 -14.00 37.35
CA ALA A 101 -1.80 -13.99 38.77
C ALA A 101 -2.50 -12.82 39.49
N ALA A 102 -2.40 -11.61 38.92
CA ALA A 102 -3.04 -10.41 39.46
C ALA A 102 -4.56 -10.56 39.57
N PHE A 103 -5.20 -11.12 38.55
CA PHE A 103 -6.64 -11.31 38.53
C PHE A 103 -7.10 -12.39 39.52
N SER A 104 -6.40 -13.53 39.57
CA SER A 104 -6.72 -14.61 40.53
C SER A 104 -6.61 -14.15 41.97
N GLU A 105 -5.51 -13.46 42.33
CA GLU A 105 -5.29 -12.98 43.70
C GLU A 105 -6.34 -11.94 44.10
N ALA A 106 -6.67 -11.00 43.21
CA ALA A 106 -7.67 -9.97 43.47
C ALA A 106 -9.08 -10.56 43.66
N LEU A 107 -9.42 -11.61 42.90
CA LEU A 107 -10.70 -12.29 43.02
C LEU A 107 -10.86 -13.03 44.35
N GLU A 108 -9.82 -13.71 44.81
CA GLU A 108 -9.82 -14.38 46.13
C GLU A 108 -9.99 -13.37 47.27
N TYR A 109 -9.36 -12.20 47.16
CA TYR A 109 -9.41 -11.17 48.18
C TYR A 109 -10.81 -10.57 48.38
N LYS A 110 -11.60 -10.41 47.30
CA LYS A 110 -12.88 -9.67 47.39
C LYS A 110 -14.02 -10.45 48.07
N ASN A 111 -13.86 -11.74 48.40
CA ASN A 111 -14.91 -12.59 49.01
C ASN A 111 -16.28 -12.45 48.31
N GLY A 112 -16.26 -12.36 46.98
CA GLY A 112 -17.44 -12.12 46.16
C GLY A 112 -17.58 -10.66 45.74
N THR A 113 -17.54 -10.44 44.43
CA THR A 113 -18.09 -9.23 43.80
C THR A 113 -19.63 -9.36 43.77
N GLU A 114 -20.36 -8.25 43.72
CA GLU A 114 -21.83 -8.29 43.46
C GLU A 114 -22.15 -9.03 42.15
N LEU A 115 -21.19 -8.97 41.22
CA LEU A 115 -21.09 -9.83 40.07
C LEU A 115 -20.62 -11.24 40.47
N ASP A 116 -21.49 -12.25 40.43
CA ASP A 116 -21.16 -13.65 40.78
C ASP A 116 -20.29 -14.31 39.70
N ILE A 117 -18.98 -13.99 39.71
CA ILE A 117 -17.98 -14.53 38.79
C ILE A 117 -17.60 -15.95 39.22
N ASP A 118 -17.52 -16.87 38.25
CA ASP A 118 -16.99 -18.20 38.49
C ASP A 118 -15.45 -18.20 38.55
N LEU A 119 -14.93 -18.30 39.77
CA LEU A 119 -13.48 -18.30 40.07
C LEU A 119 -12.70 -19.42 39.36
N ASN A 120 -13.36 -20.50 38.95
CA ASN A 120 -12.71 -21.62 38.26
C ASN A 120 -12.85 -21.56 36.73
N LEU A 121 -13.59 -20.58 36.21
CA LEU A 121 -13.92 -20.47 34.78
C LEU A 121 -13.63 -19.07 34.26
N PHE A 122 -12.42 -18.58 34.54
CA PHE A 122 -11.81 -17.48 33.80
C PHE A 122 -10.62 -17.97 32.98
N ASP A 123 -10.30 -17.23 31.93
CA ASP A 123 -9.17 -17.49 31.04
C ASP A 123 -8.57 -16.17 30.59
N VAL A 124 -7.24 -16.09 30.50
CA VAL A 124 -6.53 -14.93 29.96
C VAL A 124 -5.68 -15.42 28.82
N THR A 125 -5.88 -14.82 27.65
CA THR A 125 -5.17 -15.17 26.42
C THR A 125 -4.67 -13.91 25.72
N ASP A 126 -3.72 -14.09 24.81
CA ASP A 126 -3.39 -13.06 23.85
C ASP A 126 -4.62 -12.66 23.02
N LEU A 127 -4.80 -11.37 22.78
CA LEU A 127 -5.86 -10.90 21.91
C LEU A 127 -5.36 -10.89 20.46
N ASP A 128 -5.92 -11.73 19.60
CA ASP A 128 -5.64 -11.64 18.17
C ASP A 128 -6.33 -10.42 17.53
N GLU A 129 -5.63 -9.28 17.43
CA GLU A 129 -6.21 -8.09 16.78
C GLU A 129 -6.40 -8.23 15.28
N CYS A 130 -5.80 -9.24 14.65
CA CYS A 130 -6.00 -9.54 13.23
C CYS A 130 -7.26 -10.39 12.98
N SER A 131 -7.86 -10.95 14.02
CA SER A 131 -9.07 -11.78 13.92
C SER A 131 -10.32 -11.01 13.47
N ALA A 132 -10.35 -9.68 13.67
CA ALA A 132 -11.46 -8.84 13.27
C ALA A 132 -11.00 -7.40 12.90
N PRO A 133 -11.59 -6.78 11.86
CA PRO A 133 -11.14 -5.49 11.33
C PRO A 133 -11.28 -4.32 12.32
N GLU A 134 -12.18 -4.41 13.29
CA GLU A 134 -12.38 -3.39 14.33
C GLU A 134 -11.35 -3.45 15.47
N LEU A 135 -10.55 -4.52 15.52
CA LEU A 135 -9.53 -4.71 16.55
C LEU A 135 -8.17 -4.14 16.16
N ASN A 136 -7.94 -3.89 14.88
CA ASN A 136 -6.74 -3.26 14.33
C ASN A 136 -7.09 -2.03 13.49
N ASP A 137 -6.08 -1.26 13.11
CA ASP A 137 -6.21 -0.05 12.28
C ASP A 137 -5.37 -0.15 11.00
N CYS A 138 -5.11 -1.36 10.53
CA CYS A 138 -4.24 -1.58 9.40
C CYS A 138 -4.88 -1.11 8.10
N SER A 139 -4.04 -0.65 7.17
CA SER A 139 -4.53 -0.30 5.84
C SER A 139 -5.19 -1.52 5.19
N GLU A 140 -6.26 -1.33 4.44
CA GLU A 140 -6.86 -2.40 3.62
C GLU A 140 -5.86 -3.01 2.62
N LYS A 141 -4.81 -2.26 2.29
CA LYS A 141 -3.69 -2.65 1.42
C LYS A 141 -2.50 -3.24 2.19
N ALA A 142 -2.66 -3.48 3.49
CA ALA A 142 -1.66 -4.12 4.34
C ALA A 142 -2.08 -5.56 4.71
N SER A 143 -1.11 -6.31 5.20
CA SER A 143 -1.31 -7.57 5.93
C SER A 143 -1.16 -7.29 7.41
N CYS A 144 -2.04 -7.89 8.22
CA CYS A 144 -1.98 -7.87 9.69
C CYS A 144 -1.29 -9.14 10.18
N THR A 145 -0.38 -9.02 11.13
CA THR A 145 0.27 -10.14 11.83
C THR A 145 0.11 -9.96 13.33
N ASN A 146 -0.57 -10.90 13.97
CA ASN A 146 -0.74 -10.91 15.41
C ASN A 146 0.59 -11.19 16.13
N THR A 147 0.80 -10.56 17.28
CA THR A 147 1.97 -10.75 18.13
C THR A 147 1.53 -10.80 19.59
N VAL A 148 2.34 -11.34 20.50
CA VAL A 148 1.90 -11.41 21.90
C VAL A 148 1.74 -10.01 22.49
N GLY A 149 0.53 -9.71 22.93
CA GLY A 149 0.07 -8.44 23.48
C GLY A 149 -0.10 -7.33 22.47
N SER A 150 0.07 -7.55 21.15
CA SER A 150 -0.01 -6.49 20.14
C SER A 150 -0.14 -7.03 18.72
N PHE A 151 -0.07 -6.16 17.72
CA PHE A 151 -0.07 -6.58 16.33
C PHE A 151 0.81 -5.66 15.48
N SER A 152 1.28 -6.19 14.36
CA SER A 152 2.06 -5.45 13.38
C SER A 152 1.39 -5.47 12.02
N CYS A 153 1.57 -4.40 11.24
CA CYS A 153 1.08 -4.37 9.87
C CYS A 153 2.14 -3.95 8.88
N GLN A 154 2.00 -4.53 7.70
CA GLN A 154 2.97 -4.39 6.62
C GLN A 154 2.22 -4.18 5.31
N CYS A 155 2.57 -3.13 4.56
CA CYS A 155 2.00 -2.91 3.24
C CYS A 155 2.27 -4.13 2.34
N ARG A 156 1.24 -4.58 1.62
CA ARG A 156 1.38 -5.70 0.67
C ARG A 156 2.31 -5.32 -0.47
N GLY A 157 2.88 -6.33 -1.12
CA GLY A 157 3.76 -6.12 -2.28
C GLY A 157 3.12 -5.22 -3.34
N GLY A 158 3.88 -4.25 -3.85
CA GLY A 158 3.40 -3.25 -4.81
C GLY A 158 2.86 -1.96 -4.19
N TYR A 159 2.83 -1.85 -2.85
CA TYR A 159 2.51 -0.61 -2.13
C TYR A 159 3.73 -0.10 -1.33
N GLU A 160 3.85 1.21 -1.21
CA GLU A 160 4.84 1.90 -0.37
C GLU A 160 4.18 2.36 0.93
N ASP A 161 4.92 2.21 2.04
CA ASP A 161 4.48 2.64 3.37
C ASP A 161 4.80 4.13 3.58
N GLN A 162 3.77 4.93 3.84
CA GLN A 162 3.87 6.35 4.15
C GLN A 162 3.43 6.68 5.58
N SER A 163 3.27 5.69 6.44
CA SER A 163 2.74 5.86 7.81
C SER A 163 3.64 6.78 8.65
N ALA A 164 4.96 6.64 8.51
CA ALA A 164 5.93 7.46 9.24
C ALA A 164 5.77 8.97 8.97
N ALA A 165 5.29 9.38 7.80
CA ALA A 165 5.09 10.80 7.47
C ALA A 165 3.99 11.45 8.33
N GLY A 166 3.02 10.65 8.82
CA GLY A 166 1.96 11.07 9.73
C GLY A 166 2.24 10.77 11.21
N GLY A 167 3.43 10.24 11.54
CA GLY A 167 3.72 9.74 12.89
C GLY A 167 2.98 8.45 13.25
N ASP A 168 2.49 7.72 12.24
CA ASP A 168 1.78 6.46 12.42
C ASP A 168 2.73 5.26 12.42
N SER A 169 2.29 4.18 13.07
CA SER A 169 2.97 2.88 13.01
C SER A 169 2.98 2.33 11.58
N PRO A 170 3.90 1.41 11.22
CA PRO A 170 3.95 0.84 9.87
C PRO A 170 2.64 0.18 9.40
N GLY A 171 2.44 0.17 8.09
CA GLY A 171 1.31 -0.50 7.43
C GLY A 171 -0.06 0.17 7.61
N ARG A 172 -0.11 1.42 8.09
CA ARG A 172 -1.35 2.21 8.28
C ARG A 172 -1.70 3.04 7.05
N VAL A 173 -0.68 3.50 6.32
CA VAL A 173 -0.82 4.27 5.09
C VAL A 173 -0.05 3.58 3.97
N CYS A 174 -0.74 2.80 3.15
CA CYS A 174 -0.17 2.07 2.02
C CYS A 174 -0.63 2.68 0.69
N VAL A 175 0.30 3.25 -0.08
CA VAL A 175 0.01 3.93 -1.35
C VAL A 175 0.68 3.24 -2.53
N VAL A 176 0.16 3.45 -3.73
CA VAL A 176 0.83 2.94 -4.94
C VAL A 176 2.10 3.76 -5.22
N PRO A 177 3.23 3.13 -5.56
CA PRO A 177 4.47 3.82 -5.89
C PRO A 177 4.29 4.67 -7.15
N THR A 178 4.38 5.99 -7.03
CA THR A 178 4.15 6.93 -8.15
C THR A 178 5.39 7.12 -9.05
N GLY A 179 6.53 6.50 -8.70
CA GLY A 179 7.85 6.83 -9.27
C GLY A 179 8.30 6.08 -10.53
N LYS A 180 7.61 5.02 -10.99
CA LYS A 180 8.13 4.20 -12.11
C LYS A 180 7.66 4.63 -13.50
N SER A 181 6.63 5.47 -13.61
CA SER A 181 6.01 5.75 -14.92
C SER A 181 6.82 6.74 -15.77
N LYS A 182 7.38 7.80 -15.17
CA LYS A 182 8.05 8.87 -15.93
C LYS A 182 9.37 8.43 -16.57
N ALA A 183 10.19 7.65 -15.86
CA ALA A 183 11.47 7.17 -16.37
C ALA A 183 11.29 6.25 -17.60
N VAL A 184 10.24 5.42 -17.60
CA VAL A 184 9.90 4.55 -18.74
C VAL A 184 9.53 5.38 -19.97
N TRP A 185 8.67 6.39 -19.82
CA TRP A 185 8.29 7.26 -20.94
C TRP A 185 9.47 8.11 -21.47
N ILE A 186 10.37 8.54 -20.59
CA ILE A 186 11.61 9.26 -20.99
C ILE A 186 12.52 8.34 -21.81
N ALA A 187 12.73 7.09 -21.37
CA ALA A 187 13.57 6.13 -22.10
C ALA A 187 12.99 5.81 -23.49
N VAL A 188 11.66 5.64 -23.59
CA VAL A 188 10.96 5.44 -24.87
C VAL A 188 11.14 6.65 -25.78
N ALA A 189 10.94 7.87 -25.26
CA ALA A 189 11.08 9.10 -26.04
C ALA A 189 12.51 9.29 -26.56
N CYS A 190 13.54 9.06 -25.73
CA CYS A 190 14.94 9.12 -26.13
C CYS A 190 15.27 8.08 -27.21
N GLY A 191 14.75 6.85 -27.08
CA GLY A 191 14.95 5.79 -28.08
C GLY A 191 14.36 6.16 -29.45
N VAL A 192 13.14 6.72 -29.47
CA VAL A 192 12.49 7.21 -30.71
C VAL A 192 13.28 8.35 -31.34
N LEU A 193 13.76 9.31 -30.53
CA LEU A 193 14.56 10.44 -31.00
C LEU A 193 15.88 9.98 -31.65
N LEU A 194 16.59 9.05 -31.00
CA LEU A 194 17.82 8.47 -31.55
C LEU A 194 17.55 7.74 -32.87
N ALA A 195 16.47 6.95 -32.96
CA ALA A 195 16.08 6.30 -34.20
C ALA A 195 15.80 7.30 -35.33
N CYS A 196 15.07 8.39 -35.03
CA CYS A 196 14.82 9.47 -35.99
C CYS A 196 16.10 10.15 -36.47
N ILE A 197 17.05 10.41 -35.56
CA ILE A 197 18.36 11.00 -35.91
C ILE A 197 19.15 10.05 -36.81
N VAL A 198 19.21 8.75 -36.47
CA VAL A 198 19.91 7.74 -37.28
C VAL A 198 19.29 7.66 -38.67
N VAL A 199 17.97 7.59 -38.78
CA VAL A 199 17.25 7.60 -40.07
C VAL A 199 17.56 8.88 -40.84
N GLY A 200 17.53 10.05 -40.18
CA GLY A 200 17.86 11.34 -40.77
C GLY A 200 19.30 11.39 -41.32
N VAL A 201 20.29 10.90 -40.57
CA VAL A 201 21.69 10.82 -40.99
C VAL A 201 21.86 9.86 -42.18
N VAL A 202 21.19 8.70 -42.16
CA VAL A 202 21.24 7.74 -43.26
C VAL A 202 20.64 8.35 -44.53
N VAL A 203 19.48 9.00 -44.43
CA VAL A 203 18.83 9.67 -45.57
C VAL A 203 19.71 10.82 -46.09
N TYR A 204 20.29 11.62 -45.19
CA TYR A 204 21.20 12.72 -45.54
C TYR A 204 22.44 12.21 -46.29
N LYS A 205 23.09 11.15 -45.77
CA LYS A 205 24.24 10.52 -46.44
C LYS A 205 23.87 9.92 -47.79
N ARG A 206 22.72 9.24 -47.92
CA ARG A 206 22.21 8.72 -49.20
C ARG A 206 21.94 9.84 -50.21
N LYS A 207 21.42 10.99 -49.76
CA LYS A 207 21.18 12.16 -50.61
C LYS A 207 22.50 12.78 -51.09
N GLN A 208 23.47 12.93 -50.19
CA GLN A 208 24.84 13.36 -50.49
C GLN A 208 25.50 12.47 -51.55
N GLN A 209 25.45 11.14 -51.38
CA GLN A 209 26.00 10.18 -52.35
C GLN A 209 25.35 10.31 -53.73
N LYS A 210 24.02 10.44 -53.80
CA LYS A 210 23.32 10.67 -55.08
C LYS A 210 23.67 12.01 -55.73
N SER A 211 23.93 13.06 -54.94
CA SER A 211 24.39 14.35 -55.48
C SER A 211 25.81 14.25 -56.04
N ALA A 212 26.73 13.60 -55.34
CA ALA A 212 28.10 13.38 -55.80
C ALA A 212 28.14 12.50 -57.08
N GLU A 213 27.30 11.46 -57.14
CA GLU A 213 27.15 10.61 -58.33
C GLU A 213 26.60 11.40 -59.53
N ARG A 214 25.62 12.30 -59.31
CA ARG A 214 25.12 13.21 -60.36
C ARG A 214 26.18 14.19 -60.85
N GLU A 215 27.00 14.75 -59.96
CA GLU A 215 28.10 15.65 -60.36
C GLU A 215 29.19 14.90 -61.13
N ALA A 216 29.51 13.66 -60.77
CA ALA A 216 30.46 12.81 -61.50
C ALA A 216 29.96 12.44 -62.91
N ILE A 217 28.66 12.15 -63.08
CA ILE A 217 28.04 11.93 -64.40
C ILE A 217 28.12 13.19 -65.27
N ILE A 218 27.84 14.37 -64.71
CA ILE A 218 27.92 15.65 -65.44
C ILE A 218 29.35 15.99 -65.85
N GLN A 219 30.35 15.61 -65.05
CA GLN A 219 31.77 15.79 -65.38
C GLN A 219 32.24 14.79 -66.44
N GLY A 220 31.77 13.54 -66.38
CA GLY A 220 32.06 12.51 -67.39
C GLY A 220 31.50 12.84 -68.78
N ASP A 221 30.29 13.40 -68.85
CA ASP A 221 29.69 13.86 -70.12
C ASP A 221 30.47 15.04 -70.73
N LYS A 222 31.16 15.86 -69.92
CA LYS A 222 32.00 16.96 -70.42
C LYS A 222 33.31 16.48 -71.02
N GLU A 223 33.91 15.41 -70.49
CA GLU A 223 35.16 14.85 -71.02
C GLU A 223 34.93 14.02 -72.29
N ALA A 224 33.78 13.36 -72.44
CA ALA A 224 33.43 12.59 -73.64
C ALA A 224 33.22 13.45 -74.90
N ILE A 225 32.99 14.77 -74.77
CA ILE A 225 32.75 15.68 -75.90
C ILE A 225 34.08 16.17 -76.57
N ILE A 226 35.25 15.91 -75.97
CA ILE A 226 36.54 16.48 -76.43
C ILE A 226 37.35 15.52 -77.34
N GLN A 227 36.86 14.31 -77.63
CA GLN A 227 37.55 13.34 -78.50
C GLN A 227 36.69 12.88 -79.69
N GLU A 228 36.58 13.71 -80.72
CA GLU A 228 36.30 13.27 -82.10
C GLU A 228 37.24 14.06 -83.03
N PRO A 229 38.25 13.43 -83.66
CA PRO A 229 39.02 14.04 -84.74
C PRO A 229 38.34 13.74 -86.08
N PHE A 230 38.07 14.76 -86.90
CA PHE A 230 37.67 14.54 -88.29
C PHE A 230 38.48 15.42 -89.24
N ASP A 231 39.32 14.71 -89.99
CA ASP A 231 40.25 15.15 -91.03
C ASP A 231 39.54 15.35 -92.38
N GLU A 232 40.21 16.09 -93.26
CA GLU A 232 39.80 16.73 -94.50
C GLU A 232 39.14 15.83 -95.56
N THR A 233 38.29 16.43 -96.41
CA THR A 233 38.60 16.61 -97.86
C THR A 233 37.47 17.32 -98.62
N HIS A 234 37.81 18.46 -99.24
CA HIS A 234 37.10 19.14 -100.33
C HIS A 234 37.03 18.25 -101.59
N PRO A 235 36.01 18.36 -102.49
CA PRO A 235 35.94 19.50 -103.42
C PRO A 235 34.52 19.96 -103.86
N SER A 236 34.46 21.22 -104.31
CA SER A 236 33.41 21.83 -105.16
C SER A 236 33.76 21.58 -106.65
N PRO A 237 33.00 22.00 -107.70
CA PRO A 237 31.82 22.88 -107.74
C PRO A 237 30.68 22.49 -108.74
N ALA A 238 29.55 23.23 -108.64
CA ALA A 238 28.63 23.73 -109.69
C ALA A 238 27.97 22.74 -110.72
N ARG A 239 26.78 22.94 -111.31
CA ARG A 239 25.99 24.12 -111.70
C ARG A 239 24.58 23.68 -112.18
N SER A 240 23.68 24.66 -112.24
CA SER A 240 22.48 24.82 -113.12
C SER A 240 21.17 24.06 -112.85
N THR A 241 20.20 24.82 -112.28
CA THR A 241 18.81 25.14 -112.73
C THR A 241 18.28 24.52 -114.04
N PRO A 242 16.94 24.45 -114.32
CA PRO A 242 15.86 25.35 -113.83
C PRO A 242 14.44 24.72 -113.63
N ILE A 243 13.47 25.61 -113.36
CA ILE A 243 12.04 25.63 -113.77
C ILE A 243 10.95 25.28 -112.73
N GLN A 244 10.08 26.28 -112.57
CA GLN A 244 8.79 26.42 -111.89
C GLN A 244 7.64 25.63 -112.54
N LEU A 245 6.62 25.29 -111.75
CA LEU A 245 5.17 25.42 -112.02
C LEU A 245 4.47 24.93 -110.72
N GLY A 246 3.74 25.73 -109.94
CA GLY A 246 2.47 26.35 -110.30
C GLY A 246 1.31 25.43 -109.92
N ARG A 247 0.51 25.77 -108.90
CA ARG A 247 -0.84 25.21 -108.70
C ARG A 247 -1.80 26.28 -108.17
N MET A 248 -2.89 26.44 -108.93
CA MET A 248 -4.25 26.96 -108.64
C MET A 248 -4.53 27.20 -107.14
N SER A 249 -5.16 28.28 -106.67
CA SER A 249 -6.06 29.30 -107.24
C SER A 249 -6.02 30.55 -106.35
#